data_AF-A0A920RLX6-F1
#
_entry.id   AF-A0A920RLX6-F1
#
_cell.length_a   1.000
_cell.length_b   1.000
_cell.length_c   1.000
_cell.angle_alpha   90.00
_cell.angle_beta   90.00
_cell.angle_gamma   90.00
#
_symmetry.space_group_name_H-M   'P 1'
#
loop_
_entity.id
_entity.type
_entity.pdbx_description
1 polymer ?
#
loop_
_entity_poly.entity_id
_entity_poly.type
_entity_poly.pdbx_seq_one_letter_code
_entity_poly.pdbx_strand_id
1 'polypeptide(L)'
;MVSLVQADITFNDPEFHRKELTVFATRNSTAADFRRIISLIESGTADTTPWITHRAGFDGMIGEFENWLDPEFGVIKAMVEVG
;
A
#
# COMPACT_ATOMS: atom_id res chain seq x y z
N MET A 1 -1.24 5.50 0.84
CA MET A 1 -0.12 5.64 1.78
C MET A 1 1.06 6.21 1.05
N VAL A 2 1.76 7.14 1.68
CA VAL A 2 3.04 7.64 1.19
C VAL A 2 4.08 7.19 2.21
N SER A 3 5.04 6.36 1.80
CA SER A 3 6.22 6.10 2.64
C SER A 3 7.21 7.22 2.38
N LEU A 4 7.17 8.25 3.22
CA LEU A 4 8.04 9.41 3.15
C LEU A 4 8.70 9.62 4.50
N VAL A 5 10.03 9.59 4.53
CA VAL A 5 10.83 9.95 5.69
C VAL A 5 11.18 11.43 5.59
N GLN A 6 10.81 12.23 6.59
CA GLN A 6 11.12 13.66 6.68
C GLN A 6 12.48 13.91 7.35
N ALA A 7 13.50 13.16 6.97
CA ALA A 7 14.85 13.24 7.53
C ALA A 7 15.87 12.71 6.51
N ASP A 8 17.16 12.90 6.80
CA ASP A 8 18.25 12.35 6.01
C ASP A 8 18.31 10.82 6.11
N ILE A 9 18.53 10.17 4.97
CA ILE A 9 18.80 8.73 4.89
C ILE A 9 20.31 8.56 4.63
N THR A 10 21.04 8.01 5.62
CA THR A 10 22.49 7.84 5.57
C THR A 10 22.91 6.37 5.50
N PHE A 11 24.00 6.07 4.81
CA PHE A 11 24.57 4.72 4.70
C PHE A 11 26.02 4.69 5.20
N ASN A 12 26.44 3.55 5.78
CA ASN A 12 27.85 3.32 6.07
C ASN A 12 28.60 2.99 4.77
N ASP A 13 29.50 3.86 4.35
CA ASP A 13 30.16 3.78 3.05
C ASP A 13 30.99 2.49 2.83
N PRO A 14 31.82 2.02 3.78
CA PRO A 14 32.53 0.75 3.65
C PRO A 14 31.61 -0.45 3.41
N GLU A 15 30.49 -0.53 4.15
CA GLU A 15 29.54 -1.63 3.98
C GLU A 15 28.74 -1.52 2.69
N PHE A 16 28.43 -0.30 2.26
CA PHE A 16 27.73 -0.02 1.01
C PHE A 16 28.56 -0.51 -0.19
N HIS A 17 29.84 -0.15 -0.22
CA HIS A 17 30.77 -0.58 -1.25
C HIS A 17 31.09 -2.08 -1.17
N ARG A 18 31.41 -2.61 0.02
CA ARG A 18 31.78 -4.03 0.21
C ARG A 18 30.68 -5.00 -0.22
N LYS A 19 29.41 -4.59 -0.08
CA LYS A 19 28.25 -5.40 -0.44
C LYS A 19 27.63 -5.00 -1.78
N GLU A 20 28.23 -4.05 -2.49
CA GLU A 20 27.75 -3.55 -3.79
C GLU A 20 26.26 -3.15 -3.74
N LEU A 21 25.86 -2.45 -2.66
CA LEU A 21 24.46 -2.10 -2.46
C LEU A 21 23.97 -1.11 -3.52
N THR A 22 22.70 -1.23 -3.91
CA THR A 22 22.03 -0.31 -4.84
C THR A 22 20.76 0.23 -4.19
N VAL A 23 20.52 1.54 -4.30
CA VAL A 23 19.34 2.22 -3.77
C VAL A 23 18.40 2.61 -4.91
N PHE A 24 17.15 2.17 -4.83
CA PHE A 24 16.08 2.57 -5.73
C PHE A 24 15.09 3.49 -5.01
N ALA A 25 14.65 4.54 -5.68
CA ALA A 25 13.59 5.43 -5.21
C ALA A 25 12.40 5.38 -6.18
N THR A 26 11.18 5.35 -5.64
CA THR A 26 9.94 5.42 -6.40
C THR A 26 8.93 6.30 -5.67
N ARG A 27 8.04 6.97 -6.41
CA ARG A 27 6.92 7.75 -5.84
C ARG A 27 5.58 7.16 -6.21
N ASN A 28 5.31 7.04 -7.51
CA ASN A 28 4.07 6.50 -8.05
C ASN A 28 4.34 5.63 -9.28
N SER A 29 3.46 4.67 -9.49
CA SER A 29 3.38 3.87 -10.71
C SER A 29 3.04 4.74 -11.93
N THR A 30 3.60 4.41 -13.08
CA THR A 30 3.26 5.04 -14.36
C THR A 30 1.91 4.53 -14.88
N ALA A 31 1.32 5.23 -15.85
CA ALA A 31 0.10 4.76 -16.52
C ALA A 31 0.27 3.41 -17.23
N ALA A 32 1.49 3.04 -17.64
CA ALA A 32 1.79 1.73 -18.19
C ALA A 32 1.78 0.64 -17.10
N ASP A 33 2.34 0.95 -15.93
CA ASP A 33 2.32 0.06 -14.77
C ASP A 33 0.89 -0.24 -14.31
N PHE A 34 0.03 0.77 -14.26
CA PHE A 34 -1.39 0.57 -13.93
C PHE A 34 -2.10 -0.38 -14.89
N ARG A 35 -1.92 -0.20 -16.21
CA ARG A 35 -2.51 -1.09 -17.22
C ARG A 35 -2.05 -2.53 -17.03
N ARG A 36 -0.76 -2.75 -16.78
CA ARG A 36 -0.19 -4.07 -16.48
C ARG A 36 -0.80 -4.65 -15.21
N ILE A 37 -0.88 -3.90 -14.12
CA ILE A 37 -1.42 -4.37 -12.84
C ILE A 37 -2.89 -4.76 -13.00
N ILE A 38 -3.71 -3.95 -13.68
CA ILE A 38 -5.11 -4.27 -13.96
C ILE A 38 -5.20 -5.60 -14.71
N SER A 39 -4.41 -5.79 -15.77
CA SER A 39 -4.44 -7.06 -16.52
C SER A 39 -4.05 -8.28 -15.67
N LEU A 40 -3.14 -8.12 -14.70
CA LEU A 40 -2.74 -9.19 -13.79
C LEU A 40 -3.84 -9.55 -12.79
N ILE A 41 -4.64 -8.56 -12.38
CA ILE A 41 -5.80 -8.76 -11.51
C ILE A 41 -6.92 -9.44 -12.31
N GLU A 42 -7.23 -8.94 -13.51
CA GLU A 42 -8.26 -9.50 -14.39
C GLU A 42 -7.94 -10.95 -14.82
N SER A 43 -6.65 -11.27 -15.02
CA SER A 43 -6.21 -12.64 -15.33
C SER A 43 -6.16 -13.57 -14.12
N GLY A 44 -6.50 -13.08 -12.92
CA GLY A 44 -6.43 -13.85 -11.67
C GLY A 44 -4.99 -14.18 -11.22
N THR A 45 -3.98 -13.61 -11.87
CA THR A 45 -2.56 -13.80 -11.49
C THR A 45 -2.21 -13.04 -10.21
N ALA A 46 -2.91 -11.93 -9.96
CA ALA A 46 -2.85 -11.17 -8.72
C ALA A 46 -4.24 -11.14 -8.06
N ASP A 47 -4.47 -12.01 -7.07
CA ASP A 47 -5.67 -11.94 -6.24
C ASP A 47 -5.52 -10.89 -5.15
N THR A 48 -6.34 -9.84 -5.23
CA THR A 48 -6.34 -8.73 -4.28
C THR A 48 -7.43 -8.86 -3.22
N THR A 49 -8.32 -9.84 -3.36
CA THR A 49 -9.45 -10.09 -2.45
C THR A 49 -9.02 -10.24 -1.00
N PRO A 50 -7.94 -11.00 -0.67
CA PRO A 50 -7.51 -11.21 0.71
C PRO A 50 -7.04 -9.95 1.43
N TRP A 51 -6.69 -8.89 0.69
CA TRP A 51 -6.24 -7.64 1.30
C TRP A 51 -7.39 -6.82 1.86
N ILE A 52 -8.60 -6.98 1.30
CA ILE A 52 -9.80 -6.26 1.73
C ILE A 52 -10.35 -6.92 3.00
N THR A 53 -9.94 -6.41 4.14
CA THR A 53 -10.35 -6.92 5.46
C THR A 53 -11.70 -6.40 5.93
N HIS A 54 -12.09 -5.19 5.52
CA HIS A 54 -13.29 -4.51 6.03
C HIS A 54 -14.02 -3.78 4.91
N ARG A 55 -15.36 -3.73 5.01
CA ARG A 55 -16.24 -3.01 4.09
C ARG A 55 -17.28 -2.24 4.88
N ALA A 56 -17.58 -1.03 4.45
CA ALA A 56 -18.69 -0.23 4.96
C ALA A 56 -19.41 0.48 3.82
N GLY A 57 -20.73 0.65 3.96
CA GLY A 57 -21.48 1.54 3.07
C GLY A 57 -21.14 3.00 3.33
N PHE A 58 -21.32 3.86 2.33
CA PHE A 58 -21.03 5.29 2.42
C PHE A 58 -21.67 5.97 3.64
N ASP A 59 -22.94 5.69 3.94
CA ASP A 59 -23.64 6.33 5.07
C ASP A 59 -23.14 5.86 6.45
N GLY A 60 -22.56 4.66 6.53
CA GLY A 60 -22.08 4.04 7.77
C GLY A 60 -20.59 4.22 8.03
N MET A 61 -19.81 4.63 7.04
CA MET A 61 -18.34 4.62 7.13
C MET A 61 -17.77 5.50 8.24
N ILE A 62 -18.46 6.59 8.59
CA ILE A 62 -18.01 7.51 9.64
C ILE A 62 -18.09 6.83 11.01
N GLY A 63 -19.11 6.00 11.24
CA GLY A 63 -19.25 5.24 12.49
C GLY A 63 -18.20 4.13 12.64
N GLU A 64 -17.75 3.54 11.54
CA GLU A 64 -16.71 2.51 11.52
C GLU A 64 -15.28 3.08 11.61
N PHE A 65 -15.11 4.39 11.43
CA PHE A 65 -13.79 5.00 11.27
C PHE A 65 -12.92 4.85 12.53
N GLU A 66 -13.52 4.94 13.72
CA GLU A 66 -12.80 4.72 14.99
C GLU A 66 -12.26 3.29 15.08
N ASN A 67 -13.06 2.29 14.70
CA ASN A 67 -12.63 0.90 14.65
C ASN A 67 -11.47 0.71 13.66
N TRP A 68 -11.45 1.44 12.54
CA TRP A 68 -10.37 1.31 11.56
C TRP A 68 -9.02 1.86 12.01
N LEU A 69 -9.02 2.75 13.00
CA LEU A 69 -7.81 3.30 13.60
C LEU A 69 -7.28 2.43 14.74
N ASP A 70 -8.12 1.56 15.30
CA ASP A 70 -7.73 0.64 16.36
C ASP A 70 -6.86 -0.50 15.79
N PRO A 71 -5.58 -0.63 16.21
CA PRO A 71 -4.72 -1.72 15.80
C PRO A 71 -5.29 -3.11 16.14
N GLU A 72 -6.07 -3.23 17.23
CA GLU A 72 -6.68 -4.50 17.65
C GLU A 72 -7.80 -4.95 16.70
N PHE A 73 -8.42 -4.01 15.98
CA PHE A 73 -9.43 -4.30 14.97
C PHE A 73 -8.84 -4.93 13.69
N GLY A 74 -7.50 -4.95 13.56
CA GLY A 74 -6.79 -5.72 12.54
C GLY A 74 -7.03 -5.26 11.11
N VAL A 75 -7.34 -3.97 10.90
CA VAL A 75 -7.58 -3.44 9.55
C VAL A 75 -6.29 -3.43 8.72
N ILE A 76 -6.33 -4.13 7.58
CA ILE A 76 -5.28 -4.03 6.54
C ILE A 76 -5.76 -3.07 5.44
N LYS A 77 -6.98 -3.27 4.96
CA LYS A 77 -7.65 -2.40 3.99
C LYS A 77 -9.15 -2.37 4.28
N ALA A 78 -9.66 -1.18 4.58
CA ALA A 78 -11.08 -0.89 4.59
C ALA A 78 -11.52 -0.34 3.23
N MET A 79 -12.68 -0.76 2.75
CA MET A 79 -13.29 -0.32 1.50
C MET A 79 -14.64 0.33 1.78
N VAL A 80 -14.89 1.47 1.14
CA VAL A 80 -16.19 2.14 1.18
C VAL A 80 -16.95 1.79 -0.08
N GLU A 81 -18.14 1.24 0.07
CA GLU A 81 -19.04 0.93 -1.04
C GLU A 81 -19.97 2.12 -1.28
N VAL A 82 -19.95 2.59 -2.51
CA VAL A 82 -20.81 3.67 -2.99
C VAL A 82 -21.70 3.05 -4.06
N GLY A 83 -23.00 3.00 -3.78
CA GLY A 83 -24.03 2.55 -4.71
C GLY A 83 -24.42 3.64 -5.70
#